data_AF-A0A3B9K8K6-F1
#
_entry.id   AF-A0A3B9K8K6-F1
#
_cell.length_a   1.000
_cell.length_b   1.000
_cell.length_c   1.000
_cell.angle_alpha   90.00
_cell.angle_beta   90.00
_cell.angle_gamma   90.00
#
_symmetry.space_group_name_H-M   'P 1'
#
loop_
_entity.id
_entity.type
_entity.pdbx_description
1 polymer ?
#
loop_
_entity_poly.entity_id
_entity_poly.type
_entity_poly.pdbx_seq_one_letter_code
_entity_poly.pdbx_strand_id
1 'polypeptide(L)'
;TLSGMSNMEQLVDNIAIFQEEKPLSEKEMGALAEVTKMMLEKKTLPCTACHYCVSHCPMELPIPELIALYNEHAFTGGGCIAPMLLATYPEEKKPSACIGCRSCETVCPQTIKISEMMSDFAERLKG
;
A
#
# COMPACT_ATOMS: atom_id res chain seq x y z
N THR A 1 -2.57 -22.04 -1.04
CA THR A 1 -2.34 -20.91 -0.13
C THR A 1 -1.61 -21.42 1.09
N LEU A 2 -0.77 -20.60 1.75
CA LEU A 2 -0.09 -20.98 3.00
C LEU A 2 -0.85 -20.34 4.18
N SER A 3 -1.29 -21.13 5.17
CA SER A 3 -1.87 -20.62 6.42
C SER A 3 -0.78 -20.47 7.47
N GLY A 4 -0.59 -19.25 7.99
CA GLY A 4 0.37 -18.97 9.07
C GLY A 4 -0.21 -19.30 10.44
N MET A 5 0.60 -19.88 11.33
CA MET A 5 0.19 -20.26 12.69
C MET A 5 1.36 -20.09 13.66
N SER A 6 1.09 -19.61 14.87
CA SER A 6 2.10 -19.31 15.91
C SER A 6 1.95 -20.16 17.17
N ASN A 7 0.88 -20.95 17.28
CA ASN A 7 0.63 -21.85 18.41
C ASN A 7 -0.13 -23.11 17.96
N MET A 8 -0.21 -24.09 18.85
CA MET A 8 -0.85 -25.38 18.55
C MET A 8 -2.36 -25.28 18.35
N GLU A 9 -3.04 -24.35 19.02
CA GLU A 9 -4.48 -24.16 18.90
C GLU A 9 -4.85 -23.76 17.46
N GLN A 10 -4.14 -22.79 16.90
CA GLN A 10 -4.29 -22.38 15.51
C GLN A 10 -4.00 -23.51 14.51
N LEU A 11 -3.06 -24.42 14.82
CA LEU A 11 -2.80 -25.59 13.98
C LEU A 11 -4.00 -26.54 13.98
N VAL A 12 -4.55 -26.84 15.17
CA VAL A 12 -5.69 -27.74 15.32
C VAL A 12 -6.92 -27.17 14.60
N ASP A 13 -7.18 -25.88 14.75
CA ASP A 13 -8.30 -25.20 14.10
C ASP A 13 -8.15 -25.20 12.57
N ASN A 14 -6.96 -24.89 12.07
CA ASN A 14 -6.68 -24.95 10.63
C ASN A 14 -6.94 -26.35 10.08
N ILE A 15 -6.49 -27.41 10.76
CA ILE A 15 -6.74 -28.79 10.35
C ILE A 15 -8.24 -29.06 10.32
N ALA A 16 -8.98 -28.68 11.37
CA ALA A 16 -10.41 -28.91 11.48
C ALA A 16 -11.20 -28.23 10.34
N ILE A 17 -10.83 -27.02 9.93
CA ILE A 17 -11.48 -26.29 8.82
C ILE A 17 -11.40 -27.07 7.49
N PHE A 18 -10.29 -27.77 7.24
CA PHE A 18 -10.09 -28.52 5.99
C PHE A 18 -10.49 -30.00 6.08
N GLN A 19 -11.04 -30.46 7.22
CA GLN A 19 -11.52 -31.84 7.36
C GLN A 19 -12.81 -32.12 6.58
N GLU A 20 -13.57 -31.08 6.24
CA GLU A 20 -14.87 -31.19 5.57
C GLU A 20 -14.90 -30.31 4.32
N GLU A 21 -15.43 -30.84 3.21
CA GLU A 21 -15.73 -30.03 2.02
C GLU A 21 -17.03 -29.25 2.23
N LYS A 22 -16.92 -28.09 2.88
CA LYS A 22 -18.02 -27.14 3.08
C LYS A 22 -17.70 -25.81 2.37
N PRO A 23 -17.97 -25.71 1.06
CA PRO A 23 -17.77 -24.45 0.34
C PRO A 23 -18.74 -23.39 0.86
N LEU A 24 -18.34 -22.13 0.74
CA LEU A 24 -19.20 -21.00 1.07
C LEU A 24 -20.44 -20.99 0.16
N SER A 25 -21.58 -20.66 0.74
CA SER A 25 -22.79 -20.36 0.00
C SER A 25 -22.65 -19.06 -0.80
N GLU A 26 -23.50 -18.86 -1.82
CA GLU A 26 -23.53 -17.62 -2.60
C GLU A 26 -23.74 -16.37 -1.71
N LYS A 27 -24.54 -16.51 -0.65
CA LYS A 27 -24.79 -15.42 0.30
C LYS A 27 -23.53 -15.04 1.09
N GLU A 28 -22.78 -16.03 1.58
CA GLU A 28 -21.53 -15.80 2.30
C GLU A 28 -20.44 -15.24 1.38
N MET A 29 -20.36 -15.75 0.16
CA MET A 29 -19.45 -15.22 -0.86
C MET A 29 -19.79 -13.77 -1.22
N GLY A 30 -21.08 -13.44 -1.33
CA GLY A 30 -21.55 -12.07 -1.54
C GLY A 30 -21.15 -11.12 -0.41
N ALA A 31 -21.33 -11.55 0.85
CA ALA A 31 -20.91 -10.76 2.01
C ALA A 31 -19.39 -10.51 2.03
N LEU A 32 -18.57 -11.52 1.70
CA LEU A 32 -17.12 -11.35 1.57
C LEU A 32 -16.75 -10.37 0.46
N ALA A 33 -17.45 -10.42 -0.68
CA ALA A 33 -17.23 -9.50 -1.78
C ALA A 33 -17.56 -8.05 -1.41
N GLU A 34 -18.64 -7.81 -0.65
CA GLU A 34 -18.99 -6.48 -0.13
C GLU A 34 -17.92 -5.94 0.81
N VAL A 35 -17.45 -6.74 1.76
CA VAL A 35 -16.36 -6.34 2.66
C VAL A 35 -15.08 -6.05 1.87
N THR A 36 -14.73 -6.93 0.93
CA THR A 36 -13.56 -6.73 0.06
C THR A 36 -13.66 -5.42 -0.71
N LYS A 37 -14.84 -5.11 -1.26
CA LYS A 37 -15.09 -3.85 -1.97
C LYS A 37 -14.90 -2.65 -1.04
N MET A 38 -15.48 -2.65 0.16
CA MET A 38 -15.31 -1.57 1.13
C MET A 38 -13.84 -1.37 1.53
N MET A 39 -13.07 -2.46 1.66
CA MET A 39 -11.65 -2.39 1.97
C MET A 39 -10.81 -1.85 0.81
N LEU A 40 -11.18 -2.20 -0.44
CA LEU A 40 -10.48 -1.75 -1.66
C LEU A 40 -10.92 -0.36 -2.14
N GLU A 41 -12.10 0.14 -1.73
CA GLU A 41 -12.58 1.49 -2.05
C GLU A 41 -11.60 2.58 -1.59
N LYS A 42 -10.86 2.32 -0.51
CA LYS A 42 -9.74 3.15 -0.09
C LYS A 42 -8.53 2.88 -0.97
N LYS A 43 -8.33 3.74 -1.98
CA LYS A 43 -7.22 3.74 -2.94
C LYS A 43 -5.85 3.85 -2.26
N THR A 44 -5.39 2.75 -1.68
CA THR A 44 -4.03 2.60 -1.14
C THR A 44 -3.19 1.80 -2.13
N LEU A 45 -1.91 2.14 -2.23
CA LEU A 45 -0.95 1.45 -3.07
C LEU A 45 -0.38 0.25 -2.32
N PRO A 46 -0.26 -0.93 -2.96
CA PRO A 46 0.19 -2.17 -2.33
C PRO A 46 1.73 -2.22 -2.18
N CYS A 47 2.35 -1.22 -1.57
CA CYS A 47 3.80 -1.20 -1.37
C CYS A 47 4.23 -2.19 -0.29
N THR A 48 5.25 -3.00 -0.58
CA THR A 48 5.83 -3.96 0.37
C THR A 48 7.09 -3.44 1.08
N ALA A 49 7.44 -2.16 0.88
CA ALA A 49 8.65 -1.55 1.42
C ALA A 49 9.95 -2.35 1.14
N CYS A 50 10.10 -2.90 -0.07
CA CYS A 50 11.30 -3.64 -0.47
C CYS A 50 12.52 -2.76 -0.83
N HIS A 51 12.34 -1.44 -0.94
CA HIS A 51 13.38 -0.44 -1.27
C HIS A 51 14.07 -0.56 -2.64
N TYR A 52 13.68 -1.48 -3.54
CA TYR A 52 14.30 -1.63 -4.88
C TYR A 52 14.22 -0.36 -5.74
N CYS A 53 13.17 0.42 -5.55
CA CYS A 53 12.96 1.69 -6.24
C CYS A 53 13.94 2.80 -5.85
N VAL A 54 14.51 2.76 -4.64
CA VAL A 54 15.31 3.87 -4.08
C VAL A 54 16.63 4.05 -4.83
N SER A 55 17.36 2.95 -5.06
CA SER A 55 18.63 2.97 -5.80
C SER A 55 18.49 3.31 -7.28
N HIS A 56 17.28 3.20 -7.83
CA HIS A 56 16.97 3.50 -9.22
C HIS A 56 16.35 4.89 -9.40
N CYS A 57 16.20 5.66 -8.31
CA CYS A 57 15.72 7.03 -8.36
C CYS A 57 16.92 7.99 -8.48
N PRO A 58 17.05 8.78 -9.55
CA PRO A 58 18.15 9.73 -9.70
C PRO A 58 18.12 10.86 -8.65
N MET A 59 16.95 11.10 -8.04
CA MET A 59 16.76 12.07 -6.95
C MET A 59 16.91 11.42 -5.57
N GLU A 60 17.15 10.11 -5.52
CA GLU A 60 17.28 9.31 -4.29
C GLU A 60 16.12 9.55 -3.31
N LEU A 61 14.90 9.61 -3.83
CA LEU A 61 13.71 9.84 -3.01
C LEU A 61 13.47 8.65 -2.07
N PRO A 62 13.01 8.88 -0.82
CA PRO A 62 12.61 7.82 0.11
C PRO A 62 11.23 7.25 -0.30
N ILE A 63 11.17 6.64 -1.49
CA ILE A 63 9.92 6.25 -2.16
C ILE A 63 9.00 5.38 -1.28
N PRO A 64 9.47 4.35 -0.56
CA PRO A 64 8.59 3.56 0.30
C PRO A 64 7.91 4.38 1.41
N GLU A 65 8.65 5.31 2.02
CA GLU A 65 8.12 6.20 3.08
C GLU A 65 7.09 7.17 2.49
N LEU A 66 7.38 7.75 1.33
CA LEU A 66 6.44 8.62 0.62
C LEU A 66 5.15 7.88 0.22
N ILE A 67 5.24 6.62 -0.20
CA ILE A 67 4.05 5.79 -0.46
C ILE A 67 3.28 5.50 0.84
N ALA A 68 3.97 5.25 1.94
CA ALA A 68 3.30 5.04 3.23
C ALA A 68 2.51 6.27 3.67
N LEU A 69 3.11 7.46 3.53
CA LEU A 69 2.44 8.74 3.82
C LEU A 69 1.28 9.01 2.85
N TYR A 70 1.46 8.70 1.57
CA TYR A 70 0.39 8.80 0.57
C TYR A 70 -0.81 7.91 0.95
N ASN A 71 -0.54 6.66 1.32
CA ASN A 71 -1.58 5.71 1.73
C ASN A 71 -2.29 6.16 3.01
N GLU A 72 -1.55 6.66 4.00
CA GLU A 72 -2.13 7.24 5.21
C GLU A 72 -3.07 8.41 4.85
N HIS A 73 -2.57 9.36 4.06
CA HIS A 73 -3.32 10.55 3.67
C HIS A 73 -4.57 10.21 2.85
N ALA A 74 -4.48 9.24 1.93
CA ALA A 74 -5.60 8.74 1.14
C ALA A 74 -6.61 7.97 2.02
N PHE A 75 -6.13 7.19 2.99
CA PHE A 75 -6.97 6.39 3.88
C PHE A 75 -7.76 7.24 4.89
N THR A 76 -7.13 8.29 5.43
CA THR A 76 -7.73 9.23 6.38
C THR A 76 -8.54 10.34 5.71
N GLY A 77 -8.47 10.46 4.39
CA GLY A 77 -9.22 11.46 3.63
C GLY A 77 -8.65 12.87 3.78
N GLY A 78 -7.33 13.00 3.89
CA GLY A 78 -6.66 14.29 4.05
C GLY A 78 -6.16 14.58 5.47
N GLY A 79 -5.84 13.56 6.26
CA GLY A 79 -5.32 13.73 7.62
C GLY A 79 -4.04 14.57 7.68
N CYS A 80 -3.77 15.16 8.86
CA CYS A 80 -2.64 16.07 9.07
C CYS A 80 -1.29 15.38 9.27
N ILE A 81 -1.24 14.06 9.43
CA ILE A 81 -0.01 13.31 9.72
C ILE A 81 0.96 13.40 8.53
N ALA A 82 0.51 13.05 7.33
CA ALA A 82 1.35 13.13 6.13
C ALA A 82 1.91 14.55 5.85
N PRO A 83 1.12 15.63 5.83
CA PRO A 83 1.66 16.99 5.68
C PRO A 83 2.64 17.39 6.79
N MET A 84 2.34 17.05 8.04
CA MET A 84 3.18 17.39 9.19
C MET A 84 4.55 16.70 9.11
N LEU A 85 4.59 15.42 8.78
CA LEU A 85 5.85 14.68 8.63
C LEU A 85 6.65 15.21 7.44
N LEU A 86 6.01 15.45 6.29
CA LEU A 86 6.68 16.02 5.12
C LEU A 86 7.23 17.42 5.36
N ALA A 87 6.66 18.21 6.26
CA ALA A 87 7.21 19.52 6.63
C ALA A 87 8.61 19.42 7.27
N THR A 88 8.97 18.26 7.83
CA THR A 88 10.31 18.02 8.41
C THR A 88 11.34 17.53 7.39
N TYR A 89 10.91 17.18 6.17
CA TYR A 89 11.78 16.67 5.13
C TYR A 89 12.47 17.81 4.38
N PRO A 90 13.72 17.61 3.91
CA PRO A 90 14.34 18.50 2.94
C PRO A 90 13.49 18.61 1.66
N GLU A 91 13.47 19.79 1.03
CA GLU A 91 12.66 20.03 -0.18
C GLU A 91 12.97 19.03 -1.30
N GLU A 92 14.24 18.64 -1.45
CA GLU A 92 14.73 17.66 -2.42
C GLU A 92 14.28 16.22 -2.14
N LYS A 93 13.74 15.93 -0.95
CA LYS A 93 13.20 14.61 -0.57
C LYS A 93 11.67 14.57 -0.53
N LYS A 94 11.00 15.68 -0.84
CA LYS A 94 9.53 15.75 -0.91
C LYS A 94 9.00 15.15 -2.23
N PRO A 95 7.71 14.79 -2.29
CA PRO A 95 7.08 14.31 -3.53
C PRO A 95 7.26 15.25 -4.73
N SER A 96 7.30 16.56 -4.49
CA SER A 96 7.49 17.61 -5.50
C SER A 96 8.86 17.56 -6.20
N ALA A 97 9.87 16.92 -5.62
CA ALA A 97 11.19 16.74 -6.24
C ALA A 97 11.22 15.61 -7.28
N CYS A 98 10.14 14.84 -7.42
CA CYS A 98 10.03 13.80 -8.45
C CYS A 98 10.01 14.41 -9.85
N ILE A 99 10.97 14.03 -10.69
CA ILE A 99 11.07 14.46 -12.10
C ILE A 99 10.28 13.59 -13.08
N GLY A 100 9.55 12.57 -12.60
CA GLY A 100 8.73 11.70 -13.45
C GLY A 100 9.52 10.79 -14.41
N CYS A 101 10.77 10.43 -14.09
CA CYS A 101 11.62 9.59 -14.95
C CYS A 101 11.15 8.14 -15.12
N ARG A 102 10.27 7.65 -14.22
CA ARG A 102 9.70 6.28 -14.20
C ARG A 102 10.70 5.13 -14.04
N SER A 103 11.99 5.40 -13.82
CA SER A 103 13.00 4.35 -13.60
C SER A 103 12.65 3.41 -12.44
N CYS A 104 12.10 3.96 -11.35
CA CYS A 104 11.65 3.19 -10.18
C CYS A 104 10.50 2.22 -10.46
N GLU A 105 9.69 2.46 -11.50
CA GLU A 105 8.54 1.61 -11.85
C GLU A 105 8.99 0.31 -12.53
N THR A 106 10.09 0.36 -13.27
CA THR A 106 10.66 -0.80 -13.99
C THR A 106 11.15 -1.91 -13.05
N VAL A 107 11.48 -1.55 -11.82
CA VAL A 107 12.00 -2.47 -10.78
C VAL A 107 10.98 -2.79 -9.70
N CYS A 108 9.79 -2.18 -9.74
CA CYS A 108 8.78 -2.38 -8.72
C CYS A 108 8.06 -3.73 -8.94
N PRO A 109 8.19 -4.71 -8.03
CA PRO A 109 7.54 -6.01 -8.19
C PRO A 109 6.00 -5.93 -8.13
N GLN A 110 5.49 -4.84 -7.55
CA GLN A 110 4.06 -4.56 -7.40
C GLN A 110 3.52 -3.69 -8.55
N THR A 111 4.37 -3.37 -9.54
CA THR A 111 4.01 -2.55 -10.73
C THR A 111 3.33 -1.22 -10.37
N ILE A 112 3.74 -0.63 -9.25
CA ILE A 112 3.18 0.64 -8.76
C ILE A 112 3.64 1.76 -9.70
N LYS A 113 2.68 2.60 -10.10
CA LYS A 113 2.94 3.83 -10.86
C LYS A 113 3.42 4.96 -9.95
N ILE A 114 4.66 4.83 -9.50
CA ILE A 114 5.25 5.71 -8.48
C ILE A 114 5.29 7.16 -8.96
N SER A 115 5.58 7.41 -10.24
CA SER A 115 5.62 8.77 -10.80
C SER A 115 4.27 9.48 -10.75
N GLU A 116 3.20 8.78 -11.15
CA GLU A 116 1.83 9.30 -11.12
C GLU A 116 1.39 9.60 -9.67
N MET A 117 1.71 8.69 -8.74
CA MET A 117 1.44 8.91 -7.31
C MET A 117 2.16 10.13 -6.76
N MET A 118 3.46 10.33 -7.09
CA MET A 118 4.20 11.49 -6.58
C MET A 118 3.57 12.81 -7.03
N SER A 119 3.10 12.88 -8.29
CA SER A 119 2.40 14.05 -8.81
C SER A 119 1.08 14.29 -8.09
N ASP A 120 0.24 13.25 -7.96
CA ASP A 120 -1.04 13.33 -7.24
C ASP A 120 -0.83 13.70 -5.76
N PHE A 121 0.21 13.17 -5.10
CA PHE A 121 0.52 13.51 -3.72
C PHE A 121 0.95 14.98 -3.58
N ALA A 122 1.82 15.46 -4.47
CA ALA A 122 2.25 16.86 -4.48
C ALA A 122 1.09 17.84 -4.72
N GLU A 123 0.07 17.44 -5.48
CA GLU A 123 -1.15 18.23 -5.67
C GLU A 123 -2.04 18.24 -4.42
N ARG A 124 -2.25 17.08 -3.80
CA ARG A 124 -3.05 16.95 -2.56
C ARG A 124 -2.50 17.78 -1.40
N LEU A 125 -1.18 17.95 -1.34
CA LEU A 125 -0.52 18.73 -0.29
C LEU A 125 -0.64 20.25 -0.45
N LYS A 126 -1.09 20.74 -1.62
CA LYS A 126 -1.31 22.18 -1.86
C LYS A 126 -2.72 22.65 -1.50
N GLY A 127 -3.64 21.71 -1.26
CA GLY A 127 -5.07 21.94 -1.01
C GLY A 127 -5.42 21.93 0.47
#